data_AF-A0A7W6KF70-F1
#
_entry.id   AF-A0A7W6KF70-F1
#
_cell.length_a   1.000
_cell.length_b   1.000
_cell.length_c   1.000
_cell.angle_alpha   90.00
_cell.angle_beta   90.00
_cell.angle_gamma   90.00
#
_symmetry.space_group_name_H-M   'P 1'
#
loop_
_entity.id
_entity.type
_entity.pdbx_description
1 polymer ?
#
loop_
_entity_poly.entity_id
_entity_poly.type
_entity_poly.pdbx_seq_one_letter_code
_entity_poly.pdbx_strand_id
1 'polypeptide(L)'
;MSGPWRHPKSGIFYFRRDTPSDLKRAKSRLKALGIKYRGEVHRSLQTRDPKEAQRRYPKVRDAVDSVWESWRQTLAGAPPTLTHTDMAAMVGEVTRRFVETHKATPEFTPPPLPLQVPPAHHFGQHTSAALEAVSEEERTDFLQFLKRFLAANDEQRNELSRKLLADYAKSGRFGYFLTDIAPALAEGLKQQVTPEAQAVKDEYGKPITAVDEAQLNLLMLSQLAEARGGLEQTLGLDYRELNQLEERLRALPPFEPGTRKAATKTTTFSDIIDEEEKRSRDKESLMASRRGKSAATLKKYRRIASEFAAYRHSEDATTITPGEVTRWMDHLFKAEPRPSRTTVRDKGAALQAICKWGQRQSSGQLYPTGLPLEHLNLPDKEEVNSAKRTYSLAQAQAILKASRNETKPERRWVPWLMAYSGMRVGEAAQLRPEDFEQIEGHWFVHIKAEGERTTKTHKGRWVPIHPAVIAEGVDCH
;
A
#
# COMPACT_ATOMS: atom_id res chain seq x y z
N MET A 1 13.99 -3.48 -17.48
CA MET A 1 14.75 -2.22 -17.31
C MET A 1 13.94 -1.30 -16.42
N SER A 2 14.50 -0.84 -15.31
CA SER A 2 13.79 -0.12 -14.24
C SER A 2 14.30 1.31 -14.13
N GLY A 3 13.96 2.17 -15.11
CA GLY A 3 14.31 3.59 -15.05
C GLY A 3 14.06 4.35 -16.35
N PRO A 4 14.11 5.70 -16.32
CA PRO A 4 13.98 6.55 -17.50
C PRO A 4 15.00 6.20 -18.59
N TRP A 5 14.53 5.94 -19.81
CA TRP A 5 15.37 5.64 -20.96
C TRP A 5 15.61 6.90 -21.81
N ARG A 6 16.87 7.26 -22.07
CA ARG A 6 17.20 8.45 -22.87
C ARG A 6 17.14 8.13 -24.37
N HIS A 7 16.33 8.87 -25.12
CA HIS A 7 16.20 8.65 -26.56
C HIS A 7 17.46 9.16 -27.30
N PRO A 8 18.08 8.35 -28.17
CA PRO A 8 19.40 8.64 -28.74
C PRO A 8 19.42 9.88 -29.65
N LYS A 9 18.33 10.16 -30.39
CA LYS A 9 18.25 11.33 -31.28
C LYS A 9 17.77 12.63 -30.62
N SER A 10 16.75 12.58 -29.76
CA SER A 10 16.11 13.78 -29.17
C SER A 10 16.68 14.17 -27.80
N GLY A 11 17.40 13.26 -27.15
CA GLY A 11 17.92 13.43 -25.80
C GLY A 11 16.85 13.45 -24.70
N ILE A 12 15.57 13.30 -25.06
CA ILE A 12 14.42 13.30 -24.13
C ILE A 12 14.35 11.94 -23.45
N PHE A 13 14.01 11.94 -22.16
CA PHE A 13 13.77 10.71 -21.41
C PHE A 13 12.37 10.16 -21.66
N TYR A 14 12.26 8.83 -21.74
CA TYR A 14 11.02 8.09 -21.91
C TYR A 14 10.85 7.06 -20.81
N PHE A 15 9.62 6.84 -20.40
CA PHE A 15 9.17 5.63 -19.75
C PHE A 15 9.07 4.51 -20.78
N ARG A 16 9.71 3.37 -20.51
CA ARG A 16 9.72 2.18 -21.35
C ARG A 16 9.47 0.96 -20.48
N ARG A 17 8.33 0.29 -20.68
CA ARG A 17 7.98 -0.91 -19.92
C ARG A 17 7.26 -1.92 -20.78
N ASP A 18 7.64 -3.16 -20.57
CA ASP A 18 7.07 -4.32 -21.25
C ASP A 18 5.69 -4.65 -20.66
N THR A 19 4.72 -4.96 -21.52
CA THR A 19 3.34 -5.25 -21.07
C THR A 19 3.32 -6.54 -20.23
N PRO A 20 2.56 -6.62 -19.11
CA PRO A 20 2.56 -7.78 -18.22
C PRO A 20 2.16 -9.08 -18.94
N SER A 21 2.80 -10.19 -18.57
CA SER A 21 2.67 -11.47 -19.29
C SER A 21 1.24 -12.01 -19.35
N ASP A 22 0.44 -11.74 -18.33
CA ASP A 22 -0.99 -12.02 -18.24
C ASP A 22 -1.78 -11.30 -19.34
N LEU A 23 -1.53 -10.00 -19.54
CA LEU A 23 -2.13 -9.21 -20.62
C LEU A 23 -1.58 -9.61 -22.00
N LYS A 24 -0.31 -10.04 -22.09
CA LYS A 24 0.26 -10.61 -23.33
C LYS A 24 -0.48 -11.88 -23.74
N ARG A 25 -0.78 -12.78 -22.79
CA ARG A 25 -1.57 -14.00 -23.04
C ARG A 25 -3.01 -13.70 -23.45
N ALA A 26 -3.58 -12.59 -23.00
CA ALA A 26 -4.94 -12.17 -23.32
C ALA A 26 -5.08 -11.30 -24.60
N LYS A 27 -4.02 -11.16 -25.41
CA LYS A 27 -3.98 -10.28 -26.60
C LYS A 27 -5.18 -10.44 -27.55
N SER A 28 -5.57 -11.67 -27.88
CA SER A 28 -6.68 -11.92 -28.82
C SER A 28 -8.02 -11.47 -28.24
N ARG A 29 -8.22 -11.61 -26.93
CA ARG A 29 -9.42 -11.17 -26.21
C ARG A 29 -9.47 -9.65 -26.10
N LEU A 30 -8.33 -9.01 -25.80
CA LEU A 30 -8.21 -7.55 -25.84
C LEU A 30 -8.52 -6.98 -27.23
N LYS A 31 -8.02 -7.63 -28.30
CA LYS A 31 -8.32 -7.24 -29.69
C LYS A 31 -9.81 -7.40 -30.03
N ALA A 32 -10.45 -8.46 -29.54
CA ALA A 32 -11.90 -8.68 -29.72
C ALA A 32 -12.76 -7.62 -29.00
N LEU A 33 -12.24 -7.05 -27.90
CA LEU A 33 -12.85 -5.93 -27.16
C LEU A 33 -12.50 -4.55 -27.77
N GLY A 34 -11.85 -4.48 -28.92
CA GLY A 34 -11.43 -3.22 -29.56
C GLY A 34 -10.21 -2.55 -28.90
N ILE A 35 -9.58 -3.17 -27.90
CA ILE A 35 -8.43 -2.61 -27.18
C ILE A 35 -7.15 -2.82 -27.98
N LYS A 36 -6.50 -1.71 -28.39
CA LYS A 36 -5.27 -1.73 -29.18
C LYS A 36 -4.04 -2.03 -28.31
N TYR A 37 -3.70 -3.31 -28.24
CA TYR A 37 -2.54 -3.84 -27.53
C TYR A 37 -1.20 -3.48 -28.20
N ARG A 38 -0.20 -3.07 -27.41
CA ARG A 38 1.23 -3.05 -27.78
C ARG A 38 2.04 -3.91 -26.81
N GLY A 39 3.04 -4.62 -27.32
CA GLY A 39 3.91 -5.46 -26.50
C GLY A 39 4.75 -4.66 -25.51
N GLU A 40 5.07 -3.42 -25.86
CA GLU A 40 5.85 -2.51 -25.04
C GLU A 40 5.22 -1.11 -25.09
N VAL A 41 5.20 -0.42 -23.95
CA VAL A 41 4.66 0.93 -23.81
C VAL A 41 5.81 1.93 -23.69
N HIS A 42 5.81 2.92 -24.58
CA HIS A 42 6.75 4.05 -24.58
C HIS A 42 5.98 5.36 -24.34
N ARG A 43 6.38 6.13 -23.33
CA ARG A 43 5.81 7.46 -23.03
C ARG A 43 6.92 8.46 -22.78
N SER A 44 6.87 9.62 -23.42
CA SER A 44 7.86 10.69 -23.17
C SER A 44 7.68 11.26 -21.77
N LEU A 45 8.77 11.46 -21.03
CA LEU A 45 8.80 12.17 -19.74
C LEU A 45 8.98 13.68 -19.94
N GLN A 46 9.10 14.13 -21.21
CA GLN A 46 9.15 15.53 -21.62
C GLN A 46 10.23 16.35 -20.94
N THR A 47 11.37 15.72 -20.68
CA THR A 47 12.52 16.37 -20.08
C THR A 47 13.80 15.75 -20.61
N ARG A 48 14.84 16.59 -20.73
CA ARG A 48 16.22 16.17 -20.99
C ARG A 48 17.03 16.05 -19.70
N ASP A 49 16.47 16.49 -18.56
CA ASP A 49 17.09 16.41 -17.24
C ASP A 49 16.83 15.03 -16.60
N PRO A 50 17.89 14.26 -16.28
CA PRO A 50 17.77 12.96 -15.61
C PRO A 50 17.04 13.02 -14.26
N LYS A 51 17.23 14.07 -13.46
CA LYS A 51 16.61 14.18 -12.12
C LYS A 51 15.10 14.42 -12.22
N GLU A 52 14.70 15.31 -13.11
CA GLU A 52 13.29 15.56 -13.39
C GLU A 52 12.62 14.34 -14.06
N ALA A 53 13.33 13.63 -14.93
CA ALA A 53 12.84 12.37 -15.50
C ALA A 53 12.57 11.33 -14.41
N GLN A 54 13.47 11.20 -13.44
CA GLN A 54 13.31 10.29 -12.31
C GLN A 54 12.11 10.67 -11.42
N ARG A 55 11.81 11.96 -11.25
CA ARG A 55 10.63 12.44 -10.52
C ARG A 55 9.31 12.16 -11.26
N ARG A 56 9.30 12.27 -12.59
CA ARG A 56 8.10 12.04 -13.42
C ARG A 56 7.82 10.56 -13.69
N TYR A 57 8.84 9.71 -13.60
CA TYR A 57 8.74 8.28 -13.91
C TYR A 57 7.66 7.55 -13.08
N PRO A 58 7.56 7.71 -11.75
CA PRO A 58 6.52 7.05 -10.95
C PRO A 58 5.11 7.45 -11.38
N LYS A 59 4.87 8.74 -11.67
CA LYS A 59 3.53 9.21 -12.10
C LYS A 59 3.07 8.54 -13.40
N VAL A 60 3.97 8.45 -14.39
CA VAL A 60 3.67 7.77 -15.66
C VAL A 60 3.54 6.26 -15.48
N ARG A 61 4.35 5.67 -14.59
CA ARG A 61 4.25 4.26 -14.22
C ARG A 61 2.87 3.94 -13.66
N ASP A 62 2.43 4.70 -12.65
CA ASP A 62 1.17 4.46 -11.94
C ASP A 62 -0.03 4.64 -12.89
N ALA A 63 0.02 5.62 -13.80
CA ALA A 63 -0.99 5.78 -14.84
C ALA A 63 -1.06 4.58 -15.81
N VAL A 64 0.10 4.03 -16.22
CA VAL A 64 0.15 2.83 -17.08
C VAL A 64 -0.34 1.60 -16.34
N ASP A 65 -0.03 1.48 -15.04
CA ASP A 65 -0.51 0.39 -14.20
C ASP A 65 -2.04 0.41 -14.05
N SER A 66 -2.63 1.59 -13.86
CA SER A 66 -4.10 1.74 -13.81
C SER A 66 -4.79 1.31 -15.11
N VAL A 67 -4.19 1.61 -16.27
CA VAL A 67 -4.72 1.15 -17.57
C VAL A 67 -4.63 -0.37 -17.71
N TRP A 68 -3.56 -0.98 -17.23
CA TRP A 68 -3.43 -2.44 -17.24
C TRP A 68 -4.40 -3.12 -16.28
N GLU A 69 -4.67 -2.50 -15.15
CA GLU A 69 -5.66 -3.01 -14.20
C GLU A 69 -7.09 -2.93 -14.76
N SER A 70 -7.45 -1.84 -15.44
CA SER A 70 -8.76 -1.74 -16.10
C SER A 70 -8.92 -2.82 -17.18
N TRP A 71 -7.87 -3.12 -17.95
CA TRP A 71 -7.90 -4.23 -18.92
C TRP A 71 -8.13 -5.58 -18.25
N ARG A 72 -7.53 -5.83 -17.08
CA ARG A 72 -7.77 -7.07 -16.32
C ARG A 72 -9.21 -7.17 -15.86
N GLN A 73 -9.79 -6.09 -15.36
CA GLN A 73 -11.18 -6.04 -14.93
C GLN A 73 -12.15 -6.30 -16.09
N THR A 74 -11.92 -5.67 -17.25
CA THR A 74 -12.72 -5.92 -18.46
C THR A 74 -12.59 -7.37 -18.94
N LEU A 75 -11.38 -7.94 -18.90
CA LEU A 75 -11.14 -9.35 -19.26
C LEU A 75 -11.75 -10.33 -18.25
N ALA A 76 -11.95 -9.92 -17.00
CA ALA A 76 -12.60 -10.74 -15.97
C ALA A 76 -14.13 -10.79 -16.12
N GLY A 77 -14.72 -10.01 -17.04
CA GLY A 77 -16.16 -10.04 -17.31
C GLY A 77 -17.02 -9.43 -16.19
N ALA A 78 -16.45 -8.57 -15.34
CA ALA A 78 -17.24 -7.80 -14.39
C ALA A 78 -18.11 -6.78 -15.17
N PRO A 79 -19.43 -6.69 -14.90
CA PRO A 79 -20.21 -5.55 -15.39
C PRO A 79 -19.61 -4.25 -14.83
N PRO A 80 -19.79 -3.10 -15.50
CA PRO A 80 -19.31 -1.81 -15.00
C PRO A 80 -19.79 -1.64 -13.56
N THR A 81 -18.86 -1.36 -12.64
CA THR A 81 -19.08 -1.53 -11.20
C THR A 81 -19.91 -0.40 -10.58
N LEU A 82 -20.28 0.62 -11.35
CA LEU A 82 -21.19 1.70 -10.95
C LEU A 82 -22.27 1.88 -12.02
N THR A 83 -23.52 1.54 -11.71
CA THR A 83 -24.61 1.79 -12.67
C THR A 83 -24.98 3.27 -12.69
N HIS A 84 -25.64 3.73 -13.76
CA HIS A 84 -26.17 5.10 -13.82
C HIS A 84 -27.12 5.39 -12.66
N THR A 85 -27.89 4.39 -12.22
CA THR A 85 -28.79 4.48 -11.06
C THR A 85 -28.00 4.69 -9.76
N ASP A 86 -26.89 3.97 -9.57
CA ASP A 86 -26.00 4.15 -8.41
C ASP A 86 -25.35 5.55 -8.42
N MET A 87 -24.87 6.03 -9.58
CA MET A 87 -24.33 7.38 -9.72
C MET A 87 -25.37 8.44 -9.37
N ALA A 88 -26.58 8.32 -9.91
CA ALA A 88 -27.67 9.24 -9.64
C ALA A 88 -28.05 9.26 -8.14
N ALA A 89 -28.08 8.09 -7.49
CA ALA A 89 -28.34 7.97 -6.06
C ALA A 89 -27.27 8.66 -5.21
N MET A 90 -25.98 8.39 -5.50
CA MET A 90 -24.84 8.98 -4.79
C MET A 90 -24.76 10.49 -4.98
N VAL A 91 -24.94 10.97 -6.21
CA VAL A 91 -24.97 12.40 -6.51
C VAL A 91 -26.10 13.08 -5.75
N GLY A 92 -27.30 12.49 -5.77
CA GLY A 92 -28.44 13.01 -5.02
C GLY A 92 -28.16 13.10 -3.51
N GLU A 93 -27.53 12.06 -2.94
CA GLU A 93 -27.20 12.03 -1.51
C GLU A 93 -26.16 13.09 -1.10
N VAL A 94 -25.09 13.24 -1.89
CA VAL A 94 -24.09 14.29 -1.65
C VAL A 94 -24.74 15.67 -1.67
N THR A 95 -25.60 15.93 -2.65
CA THR A 95 -26.28 17.21 -2.78
C THR A 95 -27.29 17.45 -1.64
N ARG A 96 -28.04 16.43 -1.21
CA ARG A 96 -28.94 16.53 -0.04
C ARG A 96 -28.19 16.91 1.22
N ARG A 97 -27.11 16.18 1.56
CA ARG A 97 -26.27 16.47 2.74
C ARG A 97 -25.69 17.88 2.70
N PHE A 98 -25.26 18.31 1.52
CA PHE A 98 -24.74 19.66 1.33
C PHE A 98 -25.81 20.73 1.58
N VAL A 99 -27.00 20.57 1.00
CA VAL A 99 -28.14 21.49 1.21
C VAL A 99 -28.53 21.51 2.68
N GLU A 100 -28.75 20.37 3.32
CA GLU A 100 -29.12 20.28 4.74
C GLU A 100 -28.13 20.99 5.66
N THR A 101 -26.83 20.84 5.39
CA THR A 101 -25.76 21.45 6.19
C THR A 101 -25.75 22.98 6.07
N HIS A 102 -26.06 23.53 4.89
CA HIS A 102 -25.88 24.95 4.59
C HIS A 102 -27.19 25.76 4.49
N LYS A 103 -28.35 25.09 4.49
CA LYS A 103 -29.68 25.74 4.38
C LYS A 103 -29.99 26.71 5.53
N ALA A 104 -29.47 26.45 6.72
CA ALA A 104 -29.66 27.32 7.88
C ALA A 104 -28.74 28.55 7.88
N THR A 105 -27.62 28.51 7.15
CA THR A 105 -26.63 29.60 7.14
C THR A 105 -25.92 29.63 5.78
N PRO A 106 -26.49 30.30 4.76
CA PRO A 106 -25.96 30.29 3.38
C PRO A 106 -24.68 31.15 3.17
N GLU A 107 -23.84 31.30 4.19
CA GLU A 107 -22.61 32.09 4.10
C GLU A 107 -21.47 31.25 3.50
N PHE A 108 -21.06 31.58 2.28
CA PHE A 108 -20.01 30.84 1.56
C PHE A 108 -18.76 31.69 1.35
N THR A 109 -17.62 31.24 1.86
CA THR A 109 -16.32 31.69 1.33
C THR A 109 -16.03 30.84 0.09
N PRO A 110 -15.86 31.42 -1.12
CA PRO A 110 -15.51 30.61 -2.28
C PRO A 110 -14.15 29.95 -2.06
N PRO A 111 -14.03 28.61 -2.10
CA PRO A 111 -12.72 28.00 -2.19
C PRO A 111 -12.10 28.42 -3.52
N PRO A 112 -10.80 28.80 -3.56
CA PRO A 112 -10.13 28.98 -4.83
C PRO A 112 -10.20 27.67 -5.60
N LEU A 113 -10.68 27.71 -6.85
CA LEU A 113 -10.71 26.56 -7.76
C LEU A 113 -9.48 26.59 -8.67
N PRO A 114 -8.40 25.86 -8.36
CA PRO A 114 -7.38 25.56 -9.35
C PRO A 114 -7.81 24.29 -10.09
N LEU A 115 -8.67 24.40 -11.10
CA LEU A 115 -8.69 23.40 -12.16
C LEU A 115 -7.40 23.60 -12.98
N GLN A 116 -6.31 22.96 -12.56
CA GLN A 116 -5.14 22.86 -13.42
C GLN A 116 -5.48 21.89 -14.55
N VAL A 117 -5.91 22.45 -15.69
CA VAL A 117 -6.11 21.70 -16.93
C VAL A 117 -4.78 21.01 -17.28
N PRO A 118 -4.77 19.69 -17.53
CA PRO A 118 -3.55 19.03 -17.98
C PRO A 118 -3.12 19.66 -19.31
N PRO A 119 -1.85 20.05 -19.47
CA PRO A 119 -1.40 20.75 -20.65
C PRO A 119 -1.55 19.90 -21.92
N ALA A 120 -1.85 20.57 -23.05
CA ALA A 120 -2.36 20.00 -24.30
C ALA A 120 -1.55 18.83 -24.92
N HIS A 121 -0.31 18.62 -24.51
CA HIS A 121 0.51 17.48 -24.92
C HIS A 121 0.14 16.14 -24.23
N HIS A 122 -0.86 16.14 -23.36
CA HIS A 122 -1.48 14.92 -22.81
C HIS A 122 -2.56 14.33 -23.75
N PHE A 123 -3.01 15.07 -24.78
CA PHE A 123 -3.87 14.54 -25.84
C PHE A 123 -3.03 13.67 -26.79
N GLY A 124 -3.01 12.37 -26.55
CA GLY A 124 -2.24 11.42 -27.37
C GLY A 124 -2.82 11.22 -28.78
N GLN A 125 -2.13 10.44 -29.62
CA GLN A 125 -2.52 10.10 -31.00
C GLN A 125 -3.92 9.47 -31.16
N HIS A 126 -4.56 9.05 -30.07
CA HIS A 126 -5.91 8.47 -30.05
C HIS A 126 -7.02 9.54 -30.06
N THR A 127 -6.72 10.77 -29.65
CA THR A 127 -7.64 11.92 -29.77
C THR A 127 -7.87 12.25 -31.24
N SER A 128 -6.85 12.14 -32.11
CA SER A 128 -7.00 12.30 -33.56
C SER A 128 -7.90 11.23 -34.17
N ALA A 129 -7.69 9.94 -33.87
CA ALA A 129 -8.49 8.85 -34.44
C ALA A 129 -9.95 8.87 -33.95
N ALA A 130 -10.20 9.26 -32.70
CA ALA A 130 -11.55 9.46 -32.18
C ALA A 130 -12.21 10.69 -32.82
N LEU A 131 -11.46 11.78 -33.02
CA LEU A 131 -11.93 12.95 -33.78
C LEU A 131 -12.19 12.63 -35.25
N GLU A 132 -11.50 11.64 -35.85
CA GLU A 132 -11.65 11.22 -37.28
C GLU A 132 -12.93 10.41 -37.50
N ALA A 133 -13.51 9.86 -36.43
CA ALA A 133 -14.76 9.13 -36.44
C ALA A 133 -16.01 10.01 -36.21
N VAL A 134 -15.80 11.31 -35.97
CA VAL A 134 -16.86 12.33 -35.81
C VAL A 134 -16.93 13.12 -37.11
N SER A 135 -18.10 13.67 -37.47
CA SER A 135 -18.20 14.46 -38.70
C SER A 135 -17.23 15.65 -38.70
N GLU A 136 -16.78 16.10 -39.88
CA GLU A 136 -15.87 17.27 -39.95
C GLU A 136 -16.47 18.51 -39.29
N GLU A 137 -17.79 18.64 -39.31
CA GLU A 137 -18.55 19.73 -38.72
C GLU A 137 -18.46 19.68 -37.17
N GLU A 138 -18.76 18.54 -36.57
CA GLU A 138 -18.67 18.33 -35.11
C GLU A 138 -17.24 18.45 -34.57
N ARG A 139 -16.25 17.97 -35.34
CA ARG A 139 -14.82 18.15 -35.04
C ARG A 139 -14.42 19.62 -35.06
N THR A 140 -14.92 20.38 -36.04
CA THR A 140 -14.61 21.79 -36.19
C THR A 140 -15.24 22.61 -35.07
N ASP A 141 -16.49 22.32 -34.72
CA ASP A 141 -17.20 22.96 -33.61
C ASP A 141 -16.52 22.70 -32.26
N PHE A 142 -16.08 21.47 -32.02
CA PHE A 142 -15.36 21.12 -30.79
C PHE A 142 -13.98 21.79 -30.70
N LEU A 143 -13.23 21.84 -31.81
CA LEU A 143 -11.94 22.55 -31.86
C LEU A 143 -12.11 24.06 -31.72
N GLN A 144 -13.20 24.64 -32.24
CA GLN A 144 -13.55 26.04 -32.00
C GLN A 144 -13.93 26.29 -30.55
N PHE A 145 -14.69 25.39 -29.93
CA PHE A 145 -15.00 25.45 -28.50
C PHE A 145 -13.73 25.44 -27.65
N LEU A 146 -12.82 24.49 -27.89
CA LEU A 146 -11.53 24.38 -27.19
C LEU A 146 -10.66 25.62 -27.39
N LYS A 147 -10.61 26.19 -28.59
CA LYS A 147 -9.89 27.45 -28.85
C LYS A 147 -10.49 28.62 -28.08
N ARG A 148 -11.82 28.76 -28.05
CA ARG A 148 -12.53 29.80 -27.28
C ARG A 148 -12.33 29.61 -25.79
N PHE A 149 -12.34 28.37 -25.32
CA PHE A 149 -12.10 28.00 -23.93
C PHE A 149 -10.69 28.33 -23.47
N LEU A 150 -9.67 27.99 -24.27
CA LEU A 150 -8.27 28.25 -23.94
C LEU A 150 -7.88 29.73 -24.03
N ALA A 151 -8.60 30.52 -24.84
CA ALA A 151 -8.40 31.96 -24.97
C ALA A 151 -9.24 32.80 -23.99
N ALA A 152 -10.18 32.17 -23.26
CA ALA A 152 -11.14 32.85 -22.40
C ALA A 152 -10.56 33.21 -21.02
N ASN A 153 -11.06 34.30 -20.44
CA ASN A 153 -10.82 34.60 -19.02
C ASN A 153 -11.63 33.63 -18.12
N ASP A 154 -11.42 33.69 -16.80
CA ASP A 154 -11.96 32.69 -15.87
C ASP A 154 -13.50 32.65 -15.87
N GLU A 155 -14.16 33.80 -16.00
CA GLU A 155 -15.62 33.91 -16.05
C GLU A 155 -16.20 33.31 -17.35
N GLN A 156 -15.56 33.58 -18.48
CA GLN A 156 -15.90 33.01 -19.77
C GLN A 156 -15.63 31.49 -19.84
N ARG A 157 -14.57 31.00 -19.17
CA ARG A 157 -14.28 29.57 -19.05
C ARG A 157 -15.34 28.85 -18.22
N ASN A 158 -15.89 29.49 -17.20
CA ASN A 158 -16.97 28.92 -16.40
C ASN A 158 -18.26 28.73 -17.23
N GLU A 159 -18.61 29.74 -18.03
CA GLU A 159 -19.80 29.66 -18.89
C GLU A 159 -19.64 28.62 -20.01
N LEU A 160 -18.46 28.57 -20.63
CA LEU A 160 -18.16 27.55 -21.63
C LEU A 160 -18.13 26.13 -21.04
N SER A 161 -17.66 25.97 -19.80
CA SER A 161 -17.70 24.67 -19.09
C SER A 161 -19.13 24.19 -18.87
N ARG A 162 -20.03 25.08 -18.42
CA ARG A 162 -21.46 24.75 -18.25
C ARG A 162 -22.10 24.36 -19.58
N LYS A 163 -21.81 25.10 -20.65
CA LYS A 163 -22.34 24.82 -21.98
C LYS A 163 -21.86 23.47 -22.51
N LEU A 164 -20.59 23.15 -22.34
CA LEU A 164 -20.03 21.85 -22.68
C LEU A 164 -20.70 20.71 -21.91
N LEU A 165 -20.92 20.88 -20.61
CA LEU A 165 -21.59 19.89 -19.75
C LEU A 165 -23.07 19.69 -20.16
N ALA A 166 -23.76 20.75 -20.56
CA ALA A 166 -25.14 20.69 -21.04
C ALA A 166 -25.26 19.95 -22.39
N ASP A 167 -24.32 20.18 -23.30
CA ASP A 167 -24.26 19.49 -24.61
C ASP A 167 -23.76 18.02 -24.46
N TYR A 168 -22.90 17.75 -23.47
CA TYR A 168 -22.42 16.42 -23.09
C TYR A 168 -23.54 15.53 -22.54
N ALA A 169 -24.42 16.08 -21.69
CA ALA A 169 -25.56 15.36 -21.11
C ALA A 169 -26.61 14.97 -22.17
N LYS A 170 -26.77 15.76 -23.24
CA LYS A 170 -27.78 15.53 -24.29
C LYS A 170 -27.43 14.43 -25.28
N SER A 171 -26.14 14.21 -25.55
CA SER A 171 -25.72 13.41 -26.71
C SER A 171 -25.31 11.97 -26.38
N GLY A 172 -24.94 11.66 -25.13
CA GLY A 172 -24.59 10.30 -24.68
C GLY A 172 -23.39 9.65 -25.40
N ARG A 173 -22.65 10.42 -26.21
CA ARG A 173 -21.83 9.88 -27.32
C ARG A 173 -20.31 9.89 -27.10
N PHE A 174 -19.82 10.16 -25.89
CA PHE A 174 -18.37 10.28 -25.63
C PHE A 174 -17.80 9.29 -24.61
N GLY A 175 -18.39 8.10 -24.46
CA GLY A 175 -17.89 7.03 -23.56
C GLY A 175 -16.44 6.59 -23.84
N TYR A 176 -15.95 6.71 -25.07
CA TYR A 176 -14.58 6.33 -25.46
C TYR A 176 -13.52 7.42 -25.23
N PHE A 177 -13.94 8.65 -24.95
CA PHE A 177 -13.02 9.79 -24.80
C PHE A 177 -12.45 9.88 -23.38
N LEU A 178 -13.19 9.34 -22.40
CA LEU A 178 -12.81 9.33 -20.99
C LEU A 178 -11.75 8.26 -20.68
N THR A 179 -11.59 7.21 -21.47
CA THR A 179 -10.58 6.16 -21.14
C THR A 179 -9.13 6.66 -21.17
N ASP A 180 -8.82 7.71 -21.93
CA ASP A 180 -7.45 8.26 -22.03
C ASP A 180 -7.21 9.50 -21.15
N ILE A 181 -8.26 10.26 -20.81
CA ILE A 181 -8.17 11.52 -20.03
C ILE A 181 -8.61 11.32 -18.58
N ALA A 182 -9.44 10.32 -18.28
CA ALA A 182 -9.97 10.06 -16.94
C ALA A 182 -8.90 9.94 -15.84
N PRO A 183 -7.72 9.34 -16.05
CA PRO A 183 -6.70 9.29 -14.99
C PRO A 183 -6.16 10.68 -14.62
N ALA A 184 -5.94 11.56 -15.61
CA ALA A 184 -5.43 12.91 -15.37
C ALA A 184 -6.52 13.85 -14.84
N LEU A 185 -7.75 13.68 -15.32
CA LEU A 185 -8.92 14.41 -14.85
C LEU A 185 -9.33 13.98 -13.43
N ALA A 186 -9.32 12.67 -13.13
CA ALA A 186 -9.58 12.13 -11.79
C ALA A 186 -8.60 12.68 -10.77
N GLU A 187 -7.29 12.76 -11.11
CA GLU A 187 -6.28 13.31 -10.19
C GLU A 187 -6.49 14.81 -9.93
N GLY A 188 -6.88 15.59 -10.95
CA GLY A 188 -7.23 17.00 -10.78
C GLY A 188 -8.51 17.21 -9.96
N LEU A 189 -9.51 16.34 -10.14
CA LEU A 189 -10.79 16.40 -9.43
C LEU A 189 -10.70 15.88 -7.99
N LYS A 190 -9.79 14.95 -7.67
CA LYS A 190 -9.56 14.44 -6.31
C LYS A 190 -9.26 15.54 -5.30
N GLN A 191 -8.57 16.60 -5.72
CA GLN A 191 -8.26 17.75 -4.86
C GLN A 191 -9.48 18.64 -4.58
N GLN A 192 -10.58 18.42 -5.29
CA GLN A 192 -11.83 19.19 -5.19
C GLN A 192 -13.00 18.35 -4.67
N VAL A 193 -12.77 17.09 -4.30
CA VAL A 193 -13.80 16.23 -3.67
C VAL A 193 -14.11 16.80 -2.29
N THR A 194 -15.37 17.14 -2.03
CA THR A 194 -15.79 17.62 -0.73
C THR A 194 -15.80 16.47 0.30
N PRO A 195 -15.69 16.74 1.61
CA PRO A 195 -15.77 15.71 2.65
C PRO A 195 -17.03 14.84 2.54
N GLU A 196 -18.16 15.43 2.17
CA GLU A 196 -19.45 14.74 1.98
C GLU A 196 -19.40 13.81 0.77
N ALA A 197 -18.79 14.26 -0.34
CA ALA A 197 -18.60 13.45 -1.53
C ALA A 197 -17.68 12.24 -1.27
N GLN A 198 -16.65 12.42 -0.45
CA GLN A 198 -15.79 11.30 -0.02
C GLN A 198 -16.56 10.34 0.90
N ALA A 199 -17.31 10.85 1.87
CA ALA A 199 -18.10 10.03 2.80
C ALA A 199 -19.14 9.15 2.07
N VAL A 200 -19.87 9.71 1.09
CA VAL A 200 -20.86 8.94 0.31
C VAL A 200 -20.20 7.83 -0.52
N LYS A 201 -19.00 8.08 -1.09
CA LYS A 201 -18.23 7.02 -1.77
C LYS A 201 -17.77 5.92 -0.81
N ASP A 202 -17.34 6.30 0.39
CA ASP A 202 -16.93 5.35 1.42
C ASP A 202 -18.11 4.49 1.89
N GLU A 203 -19.29 5.10 2.04
CA GLU A 203 -20.55 4.45 2.41
C GLU A 203 -21.15 3.56 1.31
N TYR A 204 -20.84 3.84 0.03
CA TYR A 204 -21.31 3.03 -1.09
C TYR A 204 -20.80 1.58 -1.04
N GLY A 205 -19.60 1.37 -0.51
CA GLY A 205 -19.09 0.05 -0.12
C GLY A 205 -18.82 -0.95 -1.25
N LYS A 206 -19.04 -0.58 -2.52
CA LYS A 206 -18.69 -1.37 -3.72
C LYS A 206 -17.49 -0.73 -4.44
N PRO A 207 -16.67 -1.52 -5.17
CA PRO A 207 -15.54 -0.98 -5.92
C PRO A 207 -16.01 0.00 -7.00
N ILE A 208 -15.35 1.15 -7.12
CA ILE A 208 -15.59 2.15 -8.16
C ILE A 208 -14.34 2.17 -9.06
N THR A 209 -14.52 2.01 -10.38
CA THR A 209 -13.37 2.11 -11.30
C THR A 209 -12.87 3.56 -11.39
N ALA A 210 -11.64 3.78 -11.80
CA ALA A 210 -11.10 5.14 -11.98
C ALA A 210 -11.89 5.98 -13.01
N VAL A 211 -12.51 5.32 -14.00
CA VAL A 211 -13.35 6.00 -15.02
C VAL A 211 -14.69 6.39 -14.41
N ASP A 212 -15.34 5.47 -13.71
CA ASP A 212 -16.61 5.73 -13.02
C ASP A 212 -16.44 6.77 -11.91
N GLU A 213 -15.30 6.76 -11.21
CA GLU A 213 -14.98 7.75 -10.18
C GLU A 213 -14.82 9.15 -10.76
N ALA A 214 -14.16 9.29 -11.92
CA ALA A 214 -14.02 10.57 -12.60
C ALA A 214 -15.39 11.13 -13.05
N GLN A 215 -16.25 10.28 -13.61
CA GLN A 215 -17.61 10.64 -14.00
C GLN A 215 -18.46 11.05 -12.80
N LEU A 216 -18.41 10.24 -11.74
CA LEU A 216 -19.12 10.51 -10.49
C LEU A 216 -18.69 11.84 -9.86
N ASN A 217 -17.39 12.13 -9.81
CA ASN A 217 -16.87 13.40 -9.29
C ASN A 217 -17.36 14.61 -10.09
N LEU A 218 -17.39 14.52 -11.41
CA LEU A 218 -17.89 15.60 -12.26
C LEU A 218 -19.38 15.87 -12.01
N LEU A 219 -20.18 14.81 -11.90
CA LEU A 219 -21.61 14.92 -11.62
C LEU A 219 -21.86 15.53 -10.23
N MET A 220 -21.13 15.07 -9.22
CA MET A 220 -21.19 15.62 -7.85
C MET A 220 -20.84 17.11 -7.83
N LEU A 221 -19.74 17.51 -8.46
CA LEU A 221 -19.33 18.92 -8.53
C LEU A 221 -20.34 19.80 -9.24
N SER A 222 -20.91 19.32 -10.35
CA SER A 222 -21.96 20.04 -11.08
C SER A 222 -23.20 20.27 -10.22
N GLN A 223 -23.65 19.24 -9.49
CA GLN A 223 -24.83 19.35 -8.64
C GLN A 223 -24.59 20.18 -7.38
N LEU A 224 -23.39 20.12 -6.80
CA LEU A 224 -23.01 20.99 -5.69
C LEU A 224 -22.94 22.46 -6.10
N ALA A 225 -22.49 22.77 -7.32
CA ALA A 225 -22.50 24.14 -7.84
C ALA A 225 -23.93 24.67 -8.04
N GLU A 226 -24.85 23.84 -8.54
CA GLU A 226 -26.28 24.17 -8.66
C GLU A 226 -26.91 24.42 -7.27
N ALA A 227 -26.65 23.53 -6.31
CA ALA A 227 -27.12 23.67 -4.92
C ALA A 227 -26.64 24.94 -4.25
N ARG A 228 -25.35 25.27 -4.42
CA ARG A 228 -24.78 26.51 -3.89
C ARG A 228 -25.46 27.74 -4.49
N GLY A 229 -25.66 27.77 -5.81
CA GLY A 229 -26.37 28.88 -6.46
C GLY A 229 -27.80 29.05 -5.95
N GLY A 230 -28.52 27.95 -5.73
CA GLY A 230 -29.85 27.98 -5.12
C GLY A 230 -29.83 28.50 -3.68
N LEU A 231 -28.85 28.08 -2.87
CA LEU A 231 -28.68 28.56 -1.50
C LEU A 231 -28.31 30.05 -1.44
N GLU A 232 -27.43 30.53 -2.33
CA GLU A 232 -27.07 31.95 -2.42
C GLU A 232 -28.28 32.85 -2.74
N GLN A 233 -29.21 32.39 -3.58
CA GLN A 233 -30.44 33.14 -3.88
C GLN A 233 -31.38 33.28 -2.67
N THR A 234 -31.34 32.33 -1.72
CA THR A 234 -32.15 32.42 -0.49
C THR A 234 -31.75 33.58 0.42
N LEU A 235 -30.53 34.11 0.29
CA LEU A 235 -30.11 35.36 0.95
C LEU A 235 -30.97 36.56 0.50
N GLY A 236 -31.44 36.53 -0.75
CA GLY A 236 -32.42 37.47 -1.31
C GLY A 236 -33.87 37.08 -1.05
N LEU A 237 -34.12 36.09 -0.18
CA LEU A 237 -35.43 35.50 0.11
C LEU A 237 -36.12 34.83 -1.10
N ASP A 238 -35.37 34.52 -2.16
CA ASP A 238 -35.87 33.73 -3.30
C ASP A 238 -35.52 32.25 -3.12
N TYR A 239 -36.55 31.43 -2.91
CA TYR A 239 -36.41 30.00 -2.66
C TYR A 239 -36.75 29.15 -3.90
N ARG A 240 -37.09 29.75 -5.05
CA ARG A 240 -37.61 29.00 -6.22
C ARG A 240 -36.63 27.96 -6.73
N GLU A 241 -35.37 28.35 -6.96
CA GLU A 241 -34.33 27.46 -7.48
C GLU A 241 -33.98 26.35 -6.48
N LEU A 242 -33.90 26.69 -5.18
CA LEU A 242 -33.65 25.70 -4.14
C LEU A 242 -34.79 24.68 -4.02
N ASN A 243 -36.04 25.14 -4.08
CA ASN A 243 -37.20 24.26 -4.03
C ASN A 243 -37.28 23.32 -5.24
N GLN A 244 -37.01 23.84 -6.46
CA GLN A 244 -36.97 23.01 -7.68
C GLN A 244 -35.85 21.96 -7.61
N LEU A 245 -34.69 22.33 -7.06
CA LEU A 245 -33.61 21.38 -6.82
C LEU A 245 -34.02 20.31 -5.81
N GLU A 246 -34.59 20.68 -4.66
CA GLU A 246 -35.05 19.73 -3.64
C GLU A 246 -36.12 18.76 -4.20
N GLU A 247 -37.02 19.24 -5.06
CA GLU A 247 -37.98 18.38 -5.78
C GLU A 247 -37.29 17.39 -6.72
N ARG A 248 -36.31 17.84 -7.51
CA ARG A 248 -35.50 16.96 -8.36
C ARG A 248 -34.74 15.92 -7.54
N LEU A 249 -34.16 16.30 -6.41
CA LEU A 249 -33.43 15.39 -5.51
C LEU A 249 -34.32 14.32 -4.87
N ARG A 250 -35.61 14.61 -4.66
CA ARG A 250 -36.62 13.63 -4.22
C ARG A 250 -37.00 12.64 -5.32
N ALA A 251 -36.91 13.05 -6.59
CA ALA A 251 -37.18 12.18 -7.74
C ALA A 251 -35.99 11.25 -8.08
N LEU A 252 -34.79 11.52 -7.56
CA LEU A 252 -33.63 10.64 -7.74
C LEU A 252 -33.78 9.34 -6.92
N PRO A 253 -33.17 8.23 -7.37
CA PRO A 253 -33.15 7.00 -6.60
C PRO A 253 -32.59 7.24 -5.18
N PRO A 254 -33.13 6.57 -4.15
CA PRO A 254 -32.57 6.67 -2.81
C PRO A 254 -31.16 6.08 -2.80
N PHE A 255 -30.27 6.73 -2.05
CA PHE A 255 -28.96 6.15 -1.79
C PHE A 255 -29.11 5.08 -0.72
N GLU A 256 -28.89 3.84 -1.14
CA GLU A 256 -28.77 2.71 -0.23
C GLU A 256 -27.27 2.56 0.09
N PRO A 257 -26.83 2.86 1.32
CA PRO A 257 -25.48 2.54 1.74
C PRO A 257 -25.24 1.07 1.43
N GLY A 258 -24.07 0.75 0.86
CA GLY A 258 -23.75 -0.65 0.61
C GLY A 258 -23.93 -1.37 1.93
N THR A 259 -24.77 -2.42 1.95
CA THR A 259 -24.91 -3.25 3.14
C THR A 259 -23.49 -3.61 3.52
N ARG A 260 -22.96 -3.04 4.61
CA ARG A 260 -21.82 -3.64 5.28
C ARG A 260 -22.36 -5.02 5.58
N LYS A 261 -21.98 -6.01 4.77
CA LYS A 261 -22.08 -7.41 5.17
C LYS A 261 -21.57 -7.39 6.59
N ALA A 262 -22.46 -7.71 7.53
CA ALA A 262 -22.21 -7.73 8.94
C ALA A 262 -20.77 -8.18 9.16
N ALA A 263 -19.97 -7.31 9.78
CA ALA A 263 -18.53 -7.45 10.01
C ALA A 263 -17.98 -8.79 9.53
N THR A 264 -17.50 -8.85 8.27
CA THR A 264 -16.56 -9.91 7.92
C THR A 264 -15.39 -9.71 8.86
N LYS A 265 -15.36 -10.54 9.92
CA LYS A 265 -14.38 -10.58 11.00
C LYS A 265 -13.12 -9.79 10.64
N THR A 266 -13.03 -8.54 11.10
CA THR A 266 -11.87 -7.67 10.82
C THR A 266 -10.63 -8.45 11.20
N THR A 267 -9.78 -8.75 10.22
CA THR A 267 -8.59 -9.56 10.46
C THR A 267 -7.57 -8.66 11.16
N THR A 268 -7.37 -8.89 12.44
CA THR A 268 -6.42 -8.12 13.24
C THR A 268 -4.99 -8.63 13.03
N PHE A 269 -3.99 -7.84 13.44
CA PHE A 269 -2.62 -8.34 13.49
C PHE A 269 -2.48 -9.57 14.38
N SER A 270 -3.24 -9.63 15.49
CA SER A 270 -3.25 -10.76 16.42
C SER A 270 -3.81 -12.02 15.76
N ASP A 271 -4.92 -11.91 15.02
CA ASP A 271 -5.52 -13.04 14.30
C ASP A 271 -4.52 -13.68 13.32
N ILE A 272 -3.78 -12.85 12.57
CA ILE A 272 -2.76 -13.32 11.62
C ILE A 272 -1.63 -14.07 12.34
N ILE A 273 -1.20 -13.57 13.50
CA ILE A 273 -0.11 -14.18 14.27
C ILE A 273 -0.59 -15.48 14.94
N ASP A 274 -1.81 -15.52 15.43
CA ASP A 274 -2.42 -16.70 16.05
C ASP A 274 -2.63 -17.82 15.03
N GLU A 275 -3.08 -17.48 13.82
CA GLU A 275 -3.17 -18.43 12.71
C GLU A 275 -1.78 -18.93 12.28
N GLU A 276 -0.76 -18.06 12.26
CA GLU A 276 0.62 -18.49 11.98
C GLU A 276 1.16 -19.41 13.09
N GLU A 277 0.83 -19.15 14.36
CA GLU A 277 1.18 -20.04 15.47
C GLU A 277 0.49 -21.39 15.34
N LYS A 278 -0.81 -21.41 15.01
CA LYS A 278 -1.57 -22.64 14.79
C LYS A 278 -0.94 -23.49 13.66
N ARG A 279 -0.63 -22.87 12.51
CA ARG A 279 0.04 -23.53 11.37
C ARG A 279 1.48 -23.98 11.67
N SER A 280 2.11 -23.39 12.68
CA SER A 280 3.44 -23.82 13.13
C SER A 280 3.42 -25.04 14.05
N ARG A 281 2.31 -25.24 14.78
CA ARG A 281 2.11 -26.35 15.73
C ARG A 281 1.54 -27.59 15.05
N ASP A 282 0.64 -27.40 14.09
CA ASP A 282 0.06 -28.48 13.30
C ASP A 282 1.09 -29.00 12.29
N LYS A 283 1.86 -30.02 12.67
CA LYS A 283 2.89 -30.64 11.84
C LYS A 283 2.34 -31.65 10.82
N GLU A 284 1.06 -32.02 10.94
CA GLU A 284 0.40 -33.04 10.12
C GLU A 284 -0.43 -32.44 8.97
N SER A 285 -0.88 -31.19 9.12
CA SER A 285 -1.61 -30.47 8.06
C SER A 285 -0.78 -30.24 6.79
N LEU A 286 -1.45 -30.36 5.63
CA LEU A 286 -0.86 -30.08 4.31
C LEU A 286 -0.34 -28.64 4.19
N MET A 287 -0.88 -27.72 5.00
CA MET A 287 -0.52 -26.30 5.04
C MET A 287 0.47 -25.96 6.18
N ALA A 288 1.01 -26.98 6.86
CA ALA A 288 2.00 -26.83 7.91
C ALA A 288 3.24 -26.11 7.39
N SER A 289 3.70 -25.10 8.14
CA SER A 289 5.04 -24.57 7.90
C SER A 289 6.05 -25.59 8.43
N ARG A 290 6.71 -26.34 7.53
CA ARG A 290 7.79 -27.29 7.87
C ARG A 290 8.88 -26.69 8.78
N ARG A 291 8.99 -25.35 8.83
CA ARG A 291 9.85 -24.57 9.73
C ARG A 291 9.07 -23.35 10.27
N GLY A 292 8.05 -23.62 11.07
CA GLY A 292 7.32 -22.59 11.81
C GLY A 292 8.23 -21.62 12.57
N LYS A 293 7.73 -20.42 12.89
CA LYS A 293 8.49 -19.46 13.69
C LYS A 293 8.54 -19.92 15.15
N SER A 294 9.65 -19.64 15.84
CA SER A 294 9.77 -19.96 17.27
C SER A 294 8.77 -19.16 18.09
N ALA A 295 8.32 -19.71 19.23
CA ALA A 295 7.41 -19.02 20.16
C ALA A 295 7.95 -17.65 20.60
N ALA A 296 9.26 -17.52 20.80
CA ALA A 296 9.92 -16.24 21.11
C ALA A 296 9.76 -15.22 19.97
N THR A 297 9.81 -15.66 18.71
CA THR A 297 9.59 -14.78 17.54
C THR A 297 8.15 -14.31 17.47
N LEU A 298 7.18 -15.22 17.69
CA LEU A 298 5.75 -14.88 17.70
C LEU A 298 5.43 -13.90 18.84
N LYS A 299 5.97 -14.13 20.05
CA LYS A 299 5.86 -13.19 21.17
C LYS A 299 6.45 -11.81 20.83
N LYS A 300 7.62 -11.76 20.18
CA LYS A 300 8.22 -10.51 19.69
C LYS A 300 7.28 -9.79 18.71
N TYR A 301 6.70 -10.53 17.77
CA TYR A 301 5.83 -9.97 16.73
C TYR A 301 4.51 -9.44 17.32
N ARG A 302 3.89 -10.16 18.26
CA ARG A 302 2.69 -9.67 18.98
C ARG A 302 2.96 -8.36 19.70
N ARG A 303 4.09 -8.25 20.41
CA ARG A 303 4.46 -7.01 21.08
C ARG A 303 4.61 -5.85 20.09
N ILE A 304 5.31 -6.08 18.98
CA ILE A 304 5.54 -5.05 17.94
C ILE A 304 4.21 -4.63 17.30
N ALA A 305 3.34 -5.59 16.98
CA ALA A 305 2.02 -5.32 16.41
C ALA A 305 1.15 -4.51 17.37
N SER A 306 1.13 -4.86 18.66
CA SER A 306 0.39 -4.13 19.69
C SER A 306 0.90 -2.70 19.88
N GLU A 307 2.22 -2.49 19.93
CA GLU A 307 2.80 -1.15 20.00
C GLU A 307 2.43 -0.29 18.77
N PHE A 308 2.42 -0.87 17.57
CA PHE A 308 2.02 -0.17 16.36
C PHE A 308 0.50 0.12 16.35
N ALA A 309 -0.32 -0.85 16.74
CA ALA A 309 -1.76 -0.71 16.84
C ALA A 309 -2.15 0.40 17.82
N ALA A 310 -1.46 0.48 18.96
CA ALA A 310 -1.61 1.56 19.93
C ALA A 310 -1.25 2.92 19.33
N TYR A 311 -0.16 3.02 18.56
CA TYR A 311 0.26 4.27 17.92
C TYR A 311 -0.71 4.76 16.83
N ARG A 312 -1.26 3.84 16.01
CA ARG A 312 -2.20 4.20 14.92
C ARG A 312 -3.67 4.18 15.35
N HIS A 313 -3.96 3.80 16.58
CA HIS A 313 -5.31 3.60 17.13
C HIS A 313 -6.17 2.60 16.33
N SER A 314 -5.56 1.52 15.82
CA SER A 314 -6.27 0.48 15.05
C SER A 314 -5.50 -0.83 15.04
N GLU A 315 -6.18 -1.93 15.37
CA GLU A 315 -5.67 -3.30 15.30
C GLU A 315 -5.89 -3.94 13.91
N ASP A 316 -6.63 -3.27 13.04
CA ASP A 316 -7.03 -3.77 11.73
C ASP A 316 -5.83 -3.87 10.79
N ALA A 317 -5.46 -5.10 10.44
CA ALA A 317 -4.33 -5.34 9.56
C ALA A 317 -4.66 -5.05 8.09
N THR A 318 -5.93 -4.92 7.70
CA THR A 318 -6.35 -4.70 6.30
C THR A 318 -6.12 -3.28 5.82
N THR A 319 -6.11 -2.31 6.74
CA THR A 319 -6.01 -0.88 6.44
C THR A 319 -4.61 -0.30 6.63
N ILE A 320 -3.60 -1.14 6.91
CA ILE A 320 -2.23 -0.69 7.16
C ILE A 320 -1.58 -0.09 5.89
N THR A 321 -0.91 1.05 6.05
CA THR A 321 -0.22 1.73 4.93
C THR A 321 1.29 1.92 5.18
N PRO A 322 2.13 2.01 4.12
CA PRO A 322 3.54 2.37 4.26
C PRO A 322 3.79 3.70 4.96
N GLY A 323 2.90 4.68 4.75
CA GLY A 323 3.01 6.01 5.33
C GLY A 323 2.87 6.00 6.85
N GLU A 324 1.90 5.25 7.38
CA GLU A 324 1.74 5.07 8.84
C GLU A 324 2.96 4.38 9.45
N VAL A 325 3.45 3.30 8.84
CA VAL A 325 4.62 2.57 9.37
C VAL A 325 5.87 3.45 9.34
N THR A 326 6.04 4.26 8.29
CA THR A 326 7.16 5.22 8.20
C THR A 326 7.09 6.26 9.31
N ARG A 327 5.92 6.89 9.52
CA ARG A 327 5.72 7.86 10.61
C ARG A 327 5.95 7.23 11.99
N TRP A 328 5.51 5.99 12.18
CA TRP A 328 5.75 5.26 13.43
C TRP A 328 7.24 4.97 13.67
N MET A 329 7.96 4.52 12.63
CA MET A 329 9.41 4.30 12.72
C MET A 329 10.16 5.59 13.07
N ASP A 330 9.78 6.72 12.47
CA ASP A 330 10.34 8.03 12.80
C ASP A 330 10.01 8.47 14.22
N HIS A 331 8.77 8.25 14.68
CA HIS A 331 8.35 8.50 16.06
C HIS A 331 9.19 7.69 17.05
N LEU A 332 9.35 6.39 16.82
CA LEU A 332 10.19 5.52 17.64
C LEU A 332 11.64 5.99 17.66
N PHE A 333 12.19 6.40 16.52
CA PHE A 333 13.57 6.86 16.41
C PHE A 333 13.82 8.20 17.10
N LYS A 334 12.78 8.99 17.35
CA LYS A 334 12.85 10.28 18.07
C LYS A 334 12.49 10.15 19.56
N ALA A 335 11.99 9.01 20.02
CA ALA A 335 11.65 8.79 21.41
C ALA A 335 12.90 8.74 22.31
N GLU A 336 12.74 9.07 23.60
CA GLU A 336 13.78 8.91 24.61
C GLU A 336 13.43 7.79 25.61
N PRO A 337 14.36 6.86 25.89
CA PRO A 337 15.69 6.72 25.30
C PRO A 337 15.64 6.26 23.84
N ARG A 338 16.54 6.81 23.02
CA ARG A 338 16.57 6.55 21.57
C ARG A 338 16.88 5.09 21.24
N PRO A 339 16.00 4.34 20.55
CA PRO A 339 16.32 3.01 20.06
C PRO A 339 17.34 3.06 18.91
N SER A 340 18.12 1.98 18.74
CA SER A 340 19.06 1.83 17.61
C SER A 340 18.33 1.76 16.27
N ARG A 341 19.00 2.14 15.17
CA ARG A 341 18.44 2.02 13.81
C ARG A 341 18.09 0.57 13.48
N THR A 342 18.89 -0.38 13.96
CA THR A 342 18.64 -1.82 13.81
C THR A 342 17.35 -2.24 14.51
N THR A 343 17.08 -1.70 15.71
CA THR A 343 15.84 -1.97 16.45
C THR A 343 14.61 -1.44 15.70
N VAL A 344 14.68 -0.23 15.15
CA VAL A 344 13.58 0.37 14.39
C VAL A 344 13.33 -0.42 13.09
N ARG A 345 14.40 -0.77 12.36
CA ARG A 345 14.34 -1.64 11.17
C ARG A 345 13.65 -2.97 11.48
N ASP A 346 14.03 -3.62 12.58
CA ASP A 346 13.46 -4.90 13.00
C ASP A 346 11.95 -4.82 13.25
N LYS A 347 11.46 -3.69 13.77
CA LYS A 347 10.02 -3.46 13.99
C LYS A 347 9.26 -3.31 12.68
N GLY A 348 9.75 -2.49 11.75
CA GLY A 348 9.15 -2.37 10.41
C GLY A 348 9.16 -3.69 9.62
N ALA A 349 10.27 -4.44 9.69
CA ALA A 349 10.39 -5.75 9.05
C ALA A 349 9.42 -6.80 9.63
N ALA A 350 9.14 -6.73 10.94
CA ALA A 350 8.15 -7.61 11.57
C ALA A 350 6.73 -7.32 11.05
N LEU A 351 6.34 -6.05 10.89
CA LEU A 351 5.05 -5.68 10.29
C LEU A 351 4.94 -6.16 8.84
N GLN A 352 6.00 -5.99 8.03
CA GLN A 352 6.06 -6.56 6.68
C GLN A 352 5.83 -8.07 6.66
N ALA A 353 6.44 -8.80 7.60
CA ALA A 353 6.26 -10.24 7.71
C ALA A 353 4.83 -10.62 8.09
N ILE A 354 4.20 -9.89 9.01
CA ILE A 354 2.79 -10.10 9.40
C ILE A 354 1.87 -9.89 8.21
N CYS A 355 2.00 -8.79 7.45
CA CYS A 355 1.20 -8.57 6.24
C CYS A 355 1.39 -9.69 5.21
N LYS A 356 2.63 -10.18 5.01
CA LYS A 356 2.91 -11.30 4.10
C LYS A 356 2.22 -12.59 4.57
N TRP A 357 2.17 -12.84 5.88
CA TRP A 357 1.46 -13.98 6.43
C TRP A 357 -0.04 -13.86 6.21
N GLY A 358 -0.64 -12.72 6.54
CA GLY A 358 -2.07 -12.50 6.31
C GLY A 358 -2.47 -12.66 4.84
N GLN A 359 -1.66 -12.14 3.92
CA GLN A 359 -1.86 -12.33 2.47
C GLN A 359 -1.79 -13.81 2.07
N ARG A 360 -0.81 -14.56 2.59
CA ARG A 360 -0.69 -15.99 2.30
C ARG A 360 -1.82 -16.82 2.94
N GLN A 361 -2.20 -16.49 4.17
CA GLN A 361 -3.21 -17.20 4.95
C GLN A 361 -4.60 -17.07 4.32
N SER A 362 -4.87 -15.92 3.68
CA SER A 362 -6.09 -15.60 2.94
C SER A 362 -6.03 -15.99 1.45
N SER A 363 -5.01 -16.74 1.01
CA SER A 363 -4.82 -17.10 -0.40
C SER A 363 -4.79 -15.89 -1.36
N GLY A 364 -4.26 -14.77 -0.90
CA GLY A 364 -4.12 -13.54 -1.67
C GLY A 364 -5.28 -12.56 -1.54
N GLN A 365 -6.28 -12.85 -0.71
CA GLN A 365 -7.51 -12.05 -0.62
C GLN A 365 -7.44 -10.92 0.43
N LEU A 366 -6.49 -10.96 1.38
CA LEU A 366 -6.42 -9.95 2.44
C LEU A 366 -6.09 -8.55 1.90
N TYR A 367 -5.21 -8.48 0.89
CA TYR A 367 -4.86 -7.26 0.17
C TYR A 367 -5.04 -7.48 -1.33
N PRO A 368 -6.27 -7.29 -1.86
CA PRO A 368 -6.58 -7.54 -3.28
C PRO A 368 -5.80 -6.65 -4.24
N THR A 369 -5.42 -5.45 -3.79
CA THR A 369 -4.69 -4.44 -4.57
C THR A 369 -3.16 -4.63 -4.53
N GLY A 370 -2.67 -5.65 -3.82
CA GLY A 370 -1.25 -5.91 -3.63
C GLY A 370 -0.79 -5.74 -2.18
N LEU A 371 0.40 -6.25 -1.88
CA LEU A 371 0.90 -6.27 -0.50
C LEU A 371 1.25 -4.84 -0.03
N PRO A 372 0.63 -4.32 1.06
CA PRO A 372 0.72 -2.91 1.42
C PRO A 372 2.14 -2.45 1.72
N LEU A 373 2.96 -3.28 2.36
CA LEU A 373 4.32 -2.92 2.79
C LEU A 373 5.44 -3.43 1.88
N GLU A 374 5.13 -3.82 0.63
CA GLU A 374 6.11 -4.38 -0.31
C GLU A 374 7.29 -3.45 -0.57
N HIS A 375 7.02 -2.14 -0.67
CA HIS A 375 8.01 -1.11 -0.98
C HIS A 375 8.36 -0.21 0.22
N LEU A 376 8.06 -0.66 1.44
CA LEU A 376 8.44 0.08 2.65
C LEU A 376 9.97 0.21 2.74
N ASN A 377 10.45 1.46 2.80
CA ASN A 377 11.87 1.74 2.99
C ASN A 377 12.25 1.54 4.46
N LEU A 378 13.20 0.65 4.72
CA LEU A 378 13.65 0.33 6.07
C LEU A 378 14.99 1.02 6.37
N PRO A 379 15.21 1.51 7.61
CA PRO A 379 16.48 2.15 7.98
C PRO A 379 17.69 1.25 7.74
N ASP A 380 18.81 1.84 7.33
CA ASP A 380 20.09 1.14 7.27
C ASP A 380 20.52 0.62 8.63
N LYS A 381 21.12 -0.57 8.63
CA LYS A 381 21.65 -1.20 9.81
C LYS A 381 22.86 -0.40 10.31
N GLU A 382 22.90 -0.10 11.61
CA GLU A 382 24.11 0.46 12.22
C GLU A 382 25.19 -0.62 12.23
N GLU A 383 26.34 -0.33 11.62
CA GLU A 383 27.51 -1.18 11.74
C GLU A 383 28.10 -1.05 13.14
N VAL A 384 27.83 -2.06 13.96
CA VAL A 384 28.48 -2.20 15.26
C VAL A 384 29.74 -3.04 15.06
N ASN A 385 30.90 -2.43 15.22
CA ASN A 385 32.17 -3.14 15.20
C ASN A 385 32.19 -4.17 16.36
N SER A 386 32.11 -5.45 16.01
CA SER A 386 32.08 -6.55 16.99
C SER A 386 33.35 -6.60 17.83
N ALA A 387 34.50 -6.17 17.30
CA ALA A 387 35.77 -6.15 18.03
C ALA A 387 35.70 -5.23 19.27
N LYS A 388 34.90 -4.17 19.24
CA LYS A 388 34.68 -3.29 20.41
C LYS A 388 33.89 -3.96 21.54
N ARG A 389 33.20 -5.08 21.25
CA ARG A 389 32.41 -5.86 22.23
C ARG A 389 33.12 -7.17 22.61
N THR A 390 34.25 -7.47 21.99
CA THR A 390 35.05 -8.66 22.31
C THR A 390 35.80 -8.40 23.61
N TYR A 391 35.70 -9.35 24.55
CA TYR A 391 36.48 -9.28 25.78
C TYR A 391 37.97 -9.34 25.47
N SER A 392 38.76 -8.48 26.13
CA SER A 392 40.21 -8.64 26.14
C SER A 392 40.59 -9.93 26.87
N LEU A 393 41.80 -10.44 26.61
CA LEU A 393 42.29 -11.63 27.30
C LEU A 393 42.26 -11.46 28.83
N ALA A 394 42.62 -10.28 29.33
CA ALA A 394 42.59 -9.96 30.76
C ALA A 394 41.15 -9.99 31.32
N GLN A 395 40.17 -9.44 30.58
CA GLN A 395 38.77 -9.50 30.98
C GLN A 395 38.23 -10.93 30.99
N ALA A 396 38.55 -11.71 29.94
CA ALA A 396 38.17 -13.12 29.87
C ALA A 396 38.77 -13.92 31.04
N GLN A 397 40.05 -13.73 31.35
CA GLN A 397 40.71 -14.35 32.50
C GLN A 397 40.06 -13.97 33.82
N ALA A 398 39.71 -12.69 34.03
CA ALA A 398 39.03 -12.24 35.23
C ALA A 398 37.67 -12.93 35.40
N ILE A 399 36.88 -13.03 34.33
CA ILE A 399 35.58 -13.72 34.31
C ILE A 399 35.76 -15.21 34.63
N LEU A 400 36.72 -15.90 34.00
CA LEU A 400 36.95 -17.32 34.23
C LEU A 400 37.43 -17.62 35.65
N LYS A 401 38.32 -16.79 36.20
CA LYS A 401 38.76 -16.90 37.61
C LYS A 401 37.60 -16.69 38.59
N ALA A 402 36.77 -15.67 38.34
CA ALA A 402 35.58 -15.42 39.17
C ALA A 402 34.60 -16.59 39.09
N SER A 403 34.35 -17.11 37.89
CA SER A 403 33.43 -18.25 37.68
C SER A 403 33.85 -19.50 38.43
N ARG A 404 35.17 -19.73 38.64
CA ARG A 404 35.67 -20.91 39.36
C ARG A 404 35.14 -21.01 40.81
N ASN A 405 34.86 -19.86 41.42
CA ASN A 405 34.39 -19.78 42.81
C ASN A 405 32.86 -19.66 42.92
N GLU A 406 32.13 -19.73 41.81
CA GLU A 406 30.66 -19.67 41.83
C GLU A 406 30.07 -21.02 42.27
N THR A 407 29.03 -20.95 43.11
CA THR A 407 28.32 -22.15 43.59
C THR A 407 27.23 -22.62 42.64
N LYS A 408 26.71 -21.72 41.80
CA LYS A 408 25.68 -22.04 40.82
C LYS A 408 26.31 -22.69 39.58
N PRO A 409 25.90 -23.91 39.18
CA PRO A 409 26.49 -24.61 38.04
C PRO A 409 26.51 -23.79 36.75
N GLU A 410 25.45 -23.04 36.47
CA GLU A 410 25.36 -22.21 35.28
C GLU A 410 26.36 -21.05 35.28
N ARG A 411 26.70 -20.50 36.43
CA ARG A 411 27.72 -19.43 36.54
C ARG A 411 29.13 -20.00 36.57
N ARG A 412 29.28 -21.22 37.11
CA ARG A 412 30.54 -21.95 37.19
C ARG A 412 31.01 -22.45 35.83
N TRP A 413 30.12 -23.02 35.02
CA TRP A 413 30.50 -23.80 33.84
C TRP A 413 30.26 -23.08 32.51
N VAL A 414 29.19 -22.29 32.38
CA VAL A 414 28.86 -21.63 31.10
C VAL A 414 29.99 -20.72 30.60
N PRO A 415 30.66 -19.89 31.43
CA PRO A 415 31.78 -19.06 30.97
C PRO A 415 32.95 -19.88 30.40
N TRP A 416 33.31 -20.98 31.06
CA TRP A 416 34.37 -21.89 30.62
C TRP A 416 34.02 -22.56 29.29
N LEU A 417 32.82 -23.11 29.18
CA LEU A 417 32.36 -23.76 27.96
C LEU A 417 32.33 -22.76 26.79
N MET A 418 31.79 -21.56 26.98
CA MET A 418 31.74 -20.54 25.93
C MET A 418 33.14 -20.08 25.48
N ALA A 419 34.06 -19.87 26.42
CA ALA A 419 35.39 -19.36 26.12
C ALA A 419 36.21 -20.31 25.23
N TYR A 420 36.05 -21.63 25.42
CA TYR A 420 36.87 -22.64 24.74
C TYR A 420 36.18 -23.31 23.53
N SER A 421 34.86 -23.14 23.36
CA SER A 421 34.11 -23.83 22.30
C SER A 421 33.41 -22.89 21.31
N GLY A 422 33.29 -21.59 21.64
CA GLY A 422 32.53 -20.62 20.86
C GLY A 422 31.02 -20.88 20.80
N MET A 423 30.48 -21.74 21.67
CA MET A 423 29.04 -22.00 21.75
C MET A 423 28.28 -20.77 22.28
N ARG A 424 27.00 -20.65 21.92
CA ARG A 424 26.14 -19.58 22.45
C ARG A 424 25.77 -19.88 23.89
N VAL A 425 25.55 -18.84 24.69
CA VAL A 425 25.12 -18.98 26.11
C VAL A 425 23.92 -19.91 26.29
N GLY A 426 22.93 -19.84 25.41
CA GLY A 426 21.75 -20.72 25.46
C GLY A 426 22.05 -22.16 25.03
N GLU A 427 23.06 -22.38 24.19
CA GLU A 427 23.53 -23.74 23.84
C GLU A 427 24.25 -24.34 25.06
N ALA A 428 25.14 -23.57 25.71
CA ALA A 428 25.87 -23.99 26.91
C ALA A 428 24.95 -24.31 28.10
N ALA A 429 23.93 -23.47 28.34
CA ALA A 429 23.05 -23.59 29.50
C ALA A 429 22.07 -24.78 29.43
N GLN A 430 21.94 -25.43 28.26
CA GLN A 430 21.03 -26.57 28.05
C GLN A 430 21.75 -27.91 28.02
N LEU A 431 23.08 -27.91 28.13
CA LEU A 431 23.89 -29.13 28.13
C LEU A 431 23.59 -29.97 29.36
N ARG A 432 23.60 -31.28 29.16
CA ARG A 432 23.49 -32.29 30.21
C ARG A 432 24.68 -33.25 30.13
N PRO A 433 24.96 -34.02 31.19
CA PRO A 433 26.05 -35.00 31.19
C PRO A 433 26.00 -35.95 29.98
N GLU A 434 24.80 -36.39 29.57
CA GLU A 434 24.62 -37.28 28.41
C GLU A 434 24.93 -36.66 27.03
N ASP A 435 25.31 -35.39 26.99
CA ASP A 435 25.75 -34.72 25.76
C ASP A 435 27.27 -34.77 25.56
N PHE A 436 28.02 -35.25 26.56
CA PHE A 436 29.47 -35.40 26.49
C PHE A 436 29.82 -36.84 26.11
N GLU A 437 30.66 -37.01 25.09
CA GLU A 437 31.06 -38.33 24.61
C GLU A 437 32.53 -38.33 24.22
N GLN A 438 33.21 -39.46 24.44
CA GLN A 438 34.56 -39.67 23.93
C GLN A 438 34.49 -40.25 22.51
N ILE A 439 35.07 -39.54 21.57
CA ILE A 439 35.25 -40.00 20.20
C ILE A 439 36.76 -40.03 19.96
N GLU A 440 37.29 -41.22 19.66
CA GLU A 440 38.72 -41.44 19.39
C GLU A 440 39.64 -40.91 20.51
N GLY A 441 39.22 -41.08 21.78
CA GLY A 441 39.99 -40.65 22.94
C GLY A 441 39.95 -39.14 23.24
N HIS A 442 39.17 -38.38 22.49
CA HIS A 442 38.94 -36.95 22.73
C HIS A 442 37.50 -36.70 23.17
N TRP A 443 37.32 -35.81 24.14
CA TRP A 443 36.00 -35.41 24.59
C TRP A 443 35.36 -34.44 23.61
N PHE A 444 34.12 -34.72 23.22
CA PHE A 444 33.28 -33.84 22.45
C PHE A 444 31.97 -33.59 23.20
N VAL A 445 31.37 -32.44 22.94
CA VAL A 445 29.99 -32.15 23.33
C VAL A 445 29.10 -32.11 22.09
N HIS A 446 27.98 -32.84 22.14
CA HIS A 446 26.96 -32.80 21.11
C HIS A 446 25.97 -31.68 21.41
N ILE A 447 26.07 -30.58 20.65
CA ILE A 447 25.03 -29.55 20.67
C ILE A 447 23.84 -30.07 19.87
N LYS A 448 22.89 -30.72 20.55
CA LYS A 448 21.67 -31.28 19.94
C LYS A 448 20.72 -30.16 19.51
N ALA A 449 20.01 -30.38 18.40
CA ALA A 449 19.01 -29.44 17.86
C ALA A 449 17.62 -30.10 17.72
N GLU A 450 17.36 -31.11 18.54
CA GLU A 450 16.16 -31.96 18.50
C GLU A 450 15.36 -31.84 19.80
N GLY A 451 14.05 -32.13 19.73
CA GLY A 451 13.14 -32.05 20.87
C GLY A 451 12.96 -30.61 21.37
N GLU A 452 13.12 -30.41 22.68
CA GLU A 452 13.01 -29.10 23.35
C GLU A 452 14.24 -28.20 23.12
N ARG A 453 15.35 -28.77 22.64
CA ARG A 453 16.61 -28.06 22.44
C ARG A 453 16.68 -27.50 21.04
N THR A 454 16.82 -26.18 20.95
CA THR A 454 16.76 -25.47 19.68
C THR A 454 18.03 -24.67 19.42
N THR A 455 18.67 -24.94 18.28
CA THR A 455 19.73 -24.07 17.75
C THR A 455 19.15 -23.16 16.70
N LYS A 456 19.75 -21.97 16.52
CA LYS A 456 19.32 -21.01 15.47
C LYS A 456 19.36 -21.62 14.06
N THR A 457 20.22 -22.62 13.85
CA THR A 457 20.41 -23.29 12.57
C THR A 457 19.64 -24.60 12.43
N HIS A 458 18.97 -25.08 13.49
CA HIS A 458 18.31 -26.39 13.53
C HIS A 458 19.20 -27.56 13.10
N LYS A 459 20.51 -27.42 13.32
CA LYS A 459 21.51 -28.45 13.04
C LYS A 459 22.26 -28.76 14.31
N GLY A 460 22.39 -30.04 14.61
CA GLY A 460 23.29 -30.52 15.64
C GLY A 460 24.75 -30.41 15.18
N ARG A 461 25.67 -30.29 16.12
CA ARG A 461 27.11 -30.35 15.84
C ARG A 461 27.87 -30.89 17.03
N TRP A 462 28.94 -31.64 16.74
CA TRP A 462 29.95 -32.01 17.70
C TRP A 462 30.97 -30.90 17.86
N VAL A 463 31.32 -30.56 19.09
CA VAL A 463 32.33 -29.55 19.41
C VAL A 463 33.37 -30.16 20.34
N PRO A 464 34.67 -30.13 20.00
CA PRO A 464 35.69 -30.68 20.88
C PRO A 464 35.76 -29.88 22.19
N ILE A 465 35.97 -30.58 23.30
CA ILE A 465 36.19 -29.97 24.62
C ILE A 465 37.68 -29.83 24.86
N HIS A 466 38.10 -28.60 25.13
CA HIS A 466 39.50 -28.30 25.39
C HIS A 466 39.94 -28.94 26.74
N PRO A 467 41.15 -29.53 26.84
CA PRO A 467 41.65 -30.17 28.07
C PRO A 467 41.60 -29.28 29.32
N ALA A 468 41.78 -27.96 29.14
CA ALA A 468 41.66 -27.00 30.24
C ALA A 468 40.27 -27.00 30.89
N VAL A 469 39.19 -27.26 30.13
CA VAL A 469 37.83 -27.35 30.68
C VAL A 469 37.64 -28.64 31.49
N ILE A 470 38.26 -29.75 31.04
CA ILE A 470 38.26 -31.02 31.75
C ILE A 470 39.02 -30.88 33.08
N ALA A 471 40.18 -30.22 33.05
CA ALA A 471 41.01 -29.97 34.24
C ALA A 471 40.31 -29.10 35.30
N GLU A 472 39.33 -28.28 34.91
CA GLU A 472 38.49 -27.53 35.86
C GLU A 472 37.53 -28.43 36.66
N GLY A 473 37.39 -29.70 36.27
CA GLY A 473 36.51 -30.68 36.91
C GLY A 473 35.13 -30.77 36.26
N VAL A 474 35.00 -30.46 34.96
CA VAL A 474 33.72 -30.69 34.28
C VAL A 474 33.50 -32.20 34.24
N ASP A 475 32.44 -32.64 34.90
CA ASP A 475 32.14 -34.07 34.98
C ASP A 475 31.57 -34.50 33.62
N CYS A 476 32.42 -35.16 32.84
CA CYS A 476 32.04 -35.72 31.55
C CYS A 476 31.57 -37.18 31.68
N HIS A 477 31.52 -37.74 32.89
CA HIS A 477 31.17 -39.13 33.17
C HIS A 477 29.68 -39.34 33.46
#